data_AF-A0A9E1N607-F1
#
_entry.id   AF-A0A9E1N607-F1
#
_cell.length_a   1.000
_cell.length_b   1.000
_cell.length_c   1.000
_cell.angle_alpha   90.00
_cell.angle_beta   90.00
_cell.angle_gamma   90.00
#
_symmetry.space_group_name_H-M   'P 1'
#
loop_
_entity.id
_entity.type
_entity.pdbx_description
1 polymer ?
#
loop_
_entity_poly.entity_id
_entity_poly.type
_entity_poly.pdbx_seq_one_letter_code
_entity_poly.pdbx_strand_id
1 'polypeptide(L)'
;MAKAKLKIGVSSCLLGERVRYNGEHKYNQIVIDLLGDRFEAVPVCPELEMGVPREPVQIVAGNEHLVGVESGKDWTKAMASFNSKKLEEIAQLNLSGFIFKSHSPSCGLRDIPVYNETGLAQVETTAGLFAQVFMKRFPSLPVIDEEALQDKQTREIFIARII
;
A
#
# COMPACT_ATOMS: atom_id res chain seq x y z
N MET A 1 30.86 -3.71 13.71
CA MET A 1 29.88 -4.66 13.14
C MET A 1 28.53 -3.96 13.15
N ALA A 2 27.92 -3.72 11.98
CA ALA A 2 26.62 -3.06 11.92
C ALA A 2 25.54 -4.00 12.47
N LYS A 3 24.74 -3.50 13.43
CA LYS A 3 23.60 -4.23 13.99
C LYS A 3 22.60 -4.48 12.86
N ALA A 4 22.09 -5.71 12.72
CA ALA A 4 21.07 -6.00 11.70
C ALA A 4 19.84 -5.10 11.92
N LYS A 5 19.45 -4.33 10.89
CA LYS A 5 18.29 -3.44 10.94
C LYS A 5 17.01 -4.26 10.77
N LEU A 6 15.94 -3.87 11.45
CA LEU A 6 14.62 -4.47 11.28
C LEU A 6 14.02 -4.01 9.95
N LYS A 7 13.34 -4.89 9.22
CA LYS A 7 12.81 -4.58 7.89
C LYS A 7 11.37 -4.10 7.98
N ILE A 8 11.05 -3.00 7.32
CA ILE A 8 9.69 -2.45 7.24
C ILE A 8 9.29 -2.35 5.77
N GLY A 9 8.15 -2.93 5.41
CA GLY A 9 7.56 -2.73 4.09
C GLY A 9 7.02 -1.30 3.97
N VAL A 10 7.28 -0.60 2.88
CA VAL A 10 6.82 0.77 2.70
C VAL A 10 6.23 0.94 1.31
N SER A 11 5.08 1.62 1.21
CA SER A 11 4.59 2.09 -0.09
C SER A 11 5.63 2.99 -0.73
N SER A 12 6.29 2.48 -1.78
CA SER A 12 7.41 3.07 -2.52
C SER A 12 7.26 4.56 -2.85
N CYS A 13 6.04 5.03 -3.18
CA CYS A 13 5.78 6.44 -3.44
C CYS A 13 6.11 7.35 -2.25
N LEU A 14 6.00 6.84 -1.01
CA LEU A 14 6.37 7.53 0.24
C LEU A 14 7.88 7.70 0.40
N LEU A 15 8.67 6.85 -0.27
CA LEU A 15 10.13 6.92 -0.28
C LEU A 15 10.69 7.89 -1.34
N GLY A 16 9.82 8.54 -2.12
CA GLY A 16 10.22 9.45 -3.20
C GLY A 16 10.32 8.77 -4.57
N GLU A 17 9.97 7.49 -4.70
CA GLU A 17 9.92 6.83 -6.00
C GLU A 17 8.77 7.37 -6.85
N ARG A 18 9.07 7.67 -8.12
CA ARG A 18 8.12 8.22 -9.11
C ARG A 18 7.23 7.13 -9.71
N VAL A 19 6.40 6.53 -8.86
CA VAL A 19 5.60 5.34 -9.19
C VAL A 19 4.09 5.59 -9.13
N ARG A 20 3.66 6.83 -8.85
CA ARG A 20 2.23 7.16 -8.85
C ARG A 20 1.67 7.17 -10.27
N TYR A 21 0.35 7.07 -10.39
CA TYR A 21 -0.35 7.11 -11.67
C TYR A 21 0.06 8.31 -12.54
N ASN A 22 0.30 9.47 -11.94
CA ASN A 22 0.73 10.69 -12.62
C ASN A 22 2.25 10.81 -12.87
N GLY A 23 3.04 9.76 -12.60
CA GLY A 23 4.50 9.81 -12.74
C GLY A 23 5.23 10.56 -11.63
N GLU A 24 4.52 10.99 -10.58
CA GLU A 24 5.09 11.70 -9.44
C GLU A 24 5.35 10.74 -8.25
N HIS A 25 5.90 11.30 -7.18
CA HIS A 25 6.02 10.62 -5.89
C HIS A 25 5.10 11.23 -4.83
N LYS A 26 5.13 10.67 -3.62
CA LYS A 26 4.53 11.24 -2.41
C LYS A 26 5.52 11.14 -1.24
N TYR A 27 6.76 11.54 -1.49
CA TYR A 27 7.81 11.62 -0.47
C TYR A 27 7.25 12.15 0.86
N ASN A 28 7.44 11.37 1.92
CA ASN A 28 6.94 11.71 3.25
C ASN A 28 8.10 11.73 4.24
N GLN A 29 8.44 12.93 4.71
CA GLN A 29 9.57 13.14 5.61
C GLN A 29 9.44 12.34 6.91
N ILE A 30 8.22 12.21 7.48
CA ILE A 30 7.99 11.46 8.72
C ILE A 30 8.31 9.97 8.53
N VAL A 31 7.98 9.41 7.36
CA VAL A 31 8.31 8.02 7.02
C VAL A 31 9.82 7.84 6.95
N ILE A 32 10.53 8.76 6.28
CA ILE A 32 12.00 8.72 6.17
C ILE A 32 12.67 8.86 7.54
N ASP A 33 12.23 9.81 8.34
CA ASP A 33 12.75 10.04 9.69
C ASP A 33 12.51 8.85 10.61
N LEU A 34 11.35 8.19 10.48
CA LEU A 34 11.05 6.95 11.22
C LEU A 34 12.02 5.83 10.84
N LEU A 35 12.26 5.63 9.54
CA LEU A 35 13.16 4.59 9.05
C LEU A 35 14.57 4.81 9.60
N GLY A 36 15.11 6.01 9.40
CA GLY A 36 16.39 6.47 9.93
C GLY A 36 17.49 5.40 9.90
N ASP A 37 18.25 5.30 10.99
CA ASP A 37 19.27 4.27 11.14
C ASP A 37 18.77 2.96 11.74
N ARG A 38 17.49 2.90 12.15
CA ARG A 38 16.94 1.78 12.92
C ARG A 38 16.32 0.70 12.03
N PHE A 39 15.77 1.10 10.89
CA PHE A 39 15.01 0.24 10.02
C PHE A 39 15.56 0.23 8.59
N GLU A 40 15.35 -0.88 7.90
CA GLU A 40 15.60 -1.05 6.48
C GLU A 40 14.24 -1.02 5.76
N ALA A 41 14.09 -0.13 4.77
CA ALA A 41 12.88 -0.04 3.98
C ALA A 41 12.86 -1.10 2.88
N VAL A 42 11.75 -1.83 2.80
CA VAL A 42 11.42 -2.72 1.69
C VAL A 42 10.36 -2.02 0.83
N PRO A 43 10.73 -1.39 -0.29
CA PRO A 43 9.79 -0.67 -1.15
C PRO A 43 8.82 -1.64 -1.82
N VAL A 44 7.53 -1.27 -1.81
CA VAL A 44 6.48 -2.03 -2.50
C VAL A 44 5.57 -1.06 -3.27
N CYS A 45 5.28 -1.38 -4.53
CA CYS A 45 4.25 -0.73 -5.34
C CYS A 45 3.42 -1.78 -6.07
N PRO A 46 2.17 -2.03 -5.67
CA PRO A 46 1.29 -2.94 -6.41
C PRO A 46 0.93 -2.43 -7.80
N GLU A 47 1.02 -1.12 -7.98
CA GLU A 47 0.52 -0.44 -9.17
C GLU A 47 1.56 -0.32 -10.28
N LEU A 48 2.82 -0.66 -10.01
CA LEU A 48 3.92 -0.51 -10.97
C LEU A 48 3.77 -1.44 -12.18
N GLU A 49 3.22 -2.64 -11.99
CA GLU A 49 2.91 -3.59 -13.08
C GLU A 49 1.86 -3.05 -14.06
N MET A 50 1.10 -2.02 -13.66
CA MET A 50 0.14 -1.33 -14.54
C MET A 50 0.81 -0.25 -15.41
N GLY A 51 2.10 0.02 -15.21
CA GLY A 51 2.85 1.07 -15.89
C GLY A 51 2.78 2.43 -15.21
N VAL A 52 3.78 3.27 -15.48
CA VAL A 52 3.87 4.66 -14.98
C VAL A 52 4.39 5.57 -16.11
N PRO A 53 3.68 6.64 -16.48
CA PRO A 53 2.36 7.04 -15.98
C PRO A 53 1.24 6.11 -16.45
N ARG A 54 0.10 6.17 -15.77
CA ARG A 54 -1.15 5.44 -16.09
C ARG A 54 -2.36 6.27 -15.69
N GLU A 55 -3.53 5.90 -16.21
CA GLU A 55 -4.78 6.47 -15.73
C GLU A 55 -5.05 6.13 -14.25
N PRO A 56 -5.84 6.94 -13.53
CA PRO A 56 -6.39 6.55 -12.23
C PRO A 56 -7.20 5.25 -12.33
N VAL A 57 -7.18 4.47 -11.26
CA VAL A 57 -8.00 3.25 -11.13
C VAL A 57 -8.94 3.42 -9.95
N GLN A 58 -10.04 2.68 -9.93
CA GLN A 58 -11.01 2.64 -8.86
C GLN A 58 -11.49 1.21 -8.61
N ILE A 59 -12.03 0.95 -7.42
CA ILE A 59 -12.65 -0.34 -7.09
C ILE A 59 -14.13 -0.27 -7.47
N VAL A 60 -14.59 -1.24 -8.25
CA VAL A 60 -15.98 -1.38 -8.70
C VAL A 60 -16.61 -2.60 -8.04
N ALA A 61 -17.87 -2.47 -7.62
CA ALA A 61 -18.69 -3.50 -7.01
C ALA A 61 -18.89 -4.71 -7.95
N GLY A 62 -19.37 -5.83 -7.40
CA GLY A 62 -19.51 -7.07 -8.17
C GLY A 62 -18.24 -7.93 -8.17
N ASN A 63 -17.58 -8.03 -7.01
CA ASN A 63 -16.29 -8.72 -6.72
C ASN A 63 -15.04 -7.81 -6.68
N GLU A 64 -15.20 -6.53 -6.33
CA GLU A 64 -14.10 -5.59 -6.09
C GLU A 64 -13.11 -5.51 -7.26
N HIS A 65 -13.64 -5.26 -8.47
CA HIS A 65 -12.86 -5.13 -9.68
C HIS A 65 -12.01 -3.85 -9.64
N LEU A 66 -10.73 -3.95 -9.99
CA LEU A 66 -9.86 -2.78 -10.17
C LEU A 66 -9.96 -2.29 -11.61
N VAL A 67 -10.58 -1.14 -11.83
CA VAL A 67 -10.93 -0.66 -13.17
C VAL A 67 -10.32 0.72 -13.42
N GLY A 68 -9.78 0.93 -14.63
CA GLY A 68 -9.35 2.26 -15.10
C GLY A 68 -10.54 3.22 -15.24
N VAL A 69 -10.41 4.43 -14.69
CA VAL A 69 -11.51 5.41 -14.63
C VAL A 69 -11.94 5.89 -16.02
N GLU A 70 -11.01 6.03 -16.96
CA GLU A 70 -11.31 6.55 -18.29
C GLU A 70 -11.54 5.41 -19.29
N SER A 71 -10.66 4.40 -19.28
CA SER A 71 -10.70 3.33 -20.29
C SER A 71 -11.67 2.20 -19.96
N GLY A 72 -12.12 2.07 -18.71
CA GLY A 72 -12.86 0.91 -18.23
C GLY A 72 -12.03 -0.39 -18.23
N LYS A 73 -10.71 -0.31 -18.42
CA LYS A 73 -9.84 -1.48 -18.44
C LYS A 73 -9.82 -2.17 -17.08
N ASP A 74 -10.11 -3.46 -17.06
CA ASP A 74 -10.04 -4.30 -15.87
C ASP A 74 -8.59 -4.76 -15.61
N TRP A 75 -8.05 -4.34 -14.46
CA TRP A 75 -6.72 -4.66 -13.95
C TRP A 75 -6.74 -5.69 -12.81
N THR A 76 -7.90 -6.23 -12.46
CA THR A 76 -8.10 -7.14 -11.32
C THR A 76 -7.20 -8.36 -11.40
N LYS A 77 -7.08 -8.98 -12.59
CA LYS A 77 -6.21 -10.14 -12.80
C LYS A 77 -4.73 -9.79 -12.61
N ALA A 78 -4.29 -8.65 -13.15
CA ALA A 78 -2.90 -8.20 -13.01
C ALA A 78 -2.58 -7.91 -11.54
N MET A 79 -3.48 -7.25 -10.82
CA MET A 79 -3.36 -6.99 -9.38
C MET A 79 -3.30 -8.30 -8.58
N ALA A 80 -4.17 -9.27 -8.88
CA ALA A 80 -4.15 -10.58 -8.21
C ALA A 80 -2.84 -11.34 -8.45
N SER A 81 -2.32 -11.34 -9.69
CA SER A 81 -1.03 -11.95 -10.01
C SER A 81 0.13 -11.27 -9.29
N PHE A 82 0.16 -9.93 -9.26
CA PHE A 82 1.14 -9.19 -8.48
C PHE A 82 1.07 -9.56 -7.00
N ASN A 83 -0.14 -9.54 -6.43
CA ASN A 83 -0.36 -9.83 -5.03
C ASN A 83 0.18 -11.21 -4.64
N SER A 84 -0.13 -12.24 -5.42
CA SER A 84 0.36 -13.60 -5.16
C SER A 84 1.88 -13.66 -5.10
N LYS A 85 2.56 -13.15 -6.14
CA LYS A 85 4.02 -13.16 -6.24
C LYS A 85 4.68 -12.31 -5.15
N LYS A 86 4.19 -11.09 -4.95
CA LYS A 86 4.78 -10.14 -3.99
C LYS A 86 4.62 -10.60 -2.55
N LEU A 87 3.49 -11.20 -2.19
CA LEU A 87 3.28 -11.73 -0.84
C LEU A 87 4.21 -12.92 -0.55
N GLU A 88 4.51 -13.76 -1.53
CA GLU A 88 5.51 -14.83 -1.40
C GLU A 88 6.92 -14.25 -1.17
N GLU A 89 7.31 -13.25 -1.95
CA GLU A 89 8.59 -12.54 -1.75
C GLU A 89 8.66 -11.91 -0.35
N ILE A 90 7.62 -11.18 0.06
CA ILE A 90 7.54 -10.53 1.38
C ILE A 90 7.63 -11.55 2.52
N ALA A 91 7.02 -12.72 2.37
CA ALA A 91 7.05 -13.76 3.40
C ALA A 91 8.48 -14.25 3.70
N GLN A 92 9.42 -14.11 2.74
CA GLN A 92 10.83 -14.47 2.93
C GLN A 92 11.67 -13.35 3.55
N LEU A 93 11.13 -12.13 3.65
CA LEU A 93 11.89 -10.95 4.08
C LEU A 93 11.85 -10.71 5.60
N ASN A 94 11.06 -11.48 6.36
CA ASN A 94 10.87 -11.30 7.80
C ASN A 94 10.58 -9.84 8.17
N LEU A 95 9.57 -9.25 7.52
CA LEU A 95 9.14 -7.89 7.84
C LEU A 95 8.70 -7.78 9.30
N SER A 96 9.01 -6.65 9.93
CA SER A 96 8.57 -6.31 11.29
C SER A 96 7.29 -5.48 11.27
N GLY A 97 6.97 -4.83 10.15
CA GLY A 97 5.73 -4.06 9.96
C GLY A 97 5.62 -3.49 8.55
N PHE A 98 4.53 -2.77 8.27
CA PHE A 98 4.30 -2.15 6.95
C PHE A 98 3.68 -0.74 7.06
N ILE A 99 4.19 0.21 6.28
CA ILE A 99 3.67 1.57 6.13
C ILE A 99 3.00 1.72 4.75
N PHE A 100 1.69 1.83 4.75
CA PHE A 100 0.85 1.95 3.56
C PHE A 100 0.64 3.41 3.15
N LYS A 101 0.36 3.62 1.86
CA LYS A 101 -0.15 4.88 1.33
C LYS A 101 -1.68 4.95 1.47
N SER A 102 -2.20 5.95 2.18
CA SER A 102 -3.63 6.23 2.35
C SER A 102 -4.33 6.50 1.00
N HIS A 103 -5.66 6.33 0.94
CA HIS A 103 -6.49 6.71 -0.22
C HIS A 103 -6.11 6.05 -1.56
N SER A 104 -5.29 5.01 -1.56
CA SER A 104 -4.95 4.25 -2.77
C SER A 104 -5.92 3.07 -2.92
N PRO A 105 -6.50 2.87 -4.12
CA PRO A 105 -7.29 1.67 -4.45
C PRO A 105 -6.56 0.35 -4.21
N SER A 106 -5.22 0.37 -4.19
CA SER A 106 -4.40 -0.81 -3.94
C SER A 106 -3.90 -0.87 -2.49
N CYS A 107 -3.38 0.25 -1.97
CA CYS A 107 -2.63 0.28 -0.71
C CYS A 107 -3.41 0.85 0.48
N GLY A 108 -4.55 1.50 0.27
CA GLY A 108 -5.29 2.13 1.35
C GLY A 108 -5.73 1.14 2.42
N LEU A 109 -5.52 1.45 3.70
CA LEU A 109 -5.87 0.53 4.79
C LEU A 109 -7.38 0.46 5.07
N ARG A 110 -8.13 1.50 4.71
CA ARG A 110 -9.56 1.68 5.01
C ARG A 110 -10.11 2.84 4.16
N ASP A 111 -11.43 2.98 4.20
CA ASP A 111 -12.17 4.12 3.64
C ASP A 111 -11.93 4.33 2.14
N ILE A 112 -11.59 3.26 1.41
CA ILE A 112 -11.40 3.29 -0.04
C ILE A 112 -12.75 3.15 -0.73
N PRO A 113 -13.18 4.14 -1.53
CA PRO A 113 -14.47 4.09 -2.19
C PRO A 113 -14.61 2.87 -3.12
N VAL A 114 -15.73 2.17 -2.99
CA VAL A 114 -16.20 1.20 -3.98
C VAL A 114 -17.33 1.85 -4.75
N TYR A 115 -17.20 1.84 -6.08
CA TYR A 115 -18.19 2.40 -6.99
C TYR A 115 -19.13 1.31 -7.50
N ASN A 116 -20.36 1.66 -7.87
CA ASN A 116 -21.27 0.74 -8.55
C ASN A 116 -20.70 0.26 -9.89
N GLU A 117 -21.34 -0.74 -10.53
CA GLU A 117 -20.89 -1.31 -11.82
C GLU A 117 -20.73 -0.26 -12.94
N THR A 118 -21.45 0.87 -12.88
CA THR A 118 -21.29 1.97 -13.85
C THR A 118 -20.10 2.86 -13.54
N GLY A 119 -19.46 2.72 -12.38
CA GLY A 119 -18.32 3.51 -11.93
C GLY A 119 -18.65 4.95 -11.52
N LEU A 120 -19.95 5.28 -11.34
CA LEU A 120 -20.42 6.67 -11.19
C LEU A 120 -20.83 7.05 -9.77
N ALA A 121 -21.27 6.07 -8.97
CA ALA A 121 -21.77 6.30 -7.63
C ALA A 121 -21.01 5.44 -6.63
N GLN A 122 -20.51 6.07 -5.56
CA GLN A 122 -19.96 5.32 -4.42
C GLN A 122 -21.11 4.57 -3.73
N VAL A 123 -20.91 3.27 -3.49
CA VAL A 123 -21.89 2.39 -2.86
C VAL A 123 -21.44 1.92 -1.47
N GLU A 124 -20.14 1.79 -1.25
CA GLU A 124 -19.56 1.40 0.03
C GLU A 124 -18.09 1.85 0.14
N THR A 125 -17.42 1.44 1.22
CA THR A 125 -15.97 1.60 1.40
C THR A 125 -15.32 0.27 1.77
N THR A 126 -14.07 0.11 1.37
CA THR A 126 -13.25 -1.09 1.61
C THR A 126 -11.81 -0.71 1.95
N ALA A 127 -10.94 -1.70 2.16
CA ALA A 127 -9.50 -1.51 2.10
C ALA A 127 -9.00 -1.76 0.66
N GLY A 128 -7.88 -1.17 0.27
CA GLY A 128 -7.30 -1.39 -1.05
C GLY A 128 -6.95 -2.86 -1.28
N LEU A 129 -7.02 -3.30 -2.53
CA LEU A 129 -6.96 -4.73 -2.87
C LEU A 129 -5.67 -5.42 -2.39
N PHE A 130 -4.52 -4.74 -2.44
CA PHE A 130 -3.26 -5.27 -1.89
C PHE A 130 -3.25 -5.23 -0.36
N ALA A 131 -3.75 -4.16 0.25
CA ALA A 131 -3.84 -4.05 1.70
C ALA A 131 -4.71 -5.17 2.31
N GLN A 132 -5.85 -5.49 1.69
CA GLN A 132 -6.73 -6.58 2.12
C GLN A 132 -5.99 -7.92 2.18
N VAL A 133 -5.38 -8.33 1.06
CA VAL A 133 -4.69 -9.62 0.98
C VAL A 133 -3.42 -9.65 1.84
N PHE A 134 -2.74 -8.52 2.01
CA PHE A 134 -1.59 -8.39 2.89
C PHE A 134 -1.99 -8.63 4.35
N MET A 135 -3.01 -7.93 4.85
CA MET A 135 -3.49 -8.08 6.24
C MET A 135 -4.03 -9.49 6.50
N LYS A 136 -4.69 -10.10 5.50
CA LYS A 136 -5.13 -11.50 5.59
C LYS A 136 -3.96 -12.48 5.66
N ARG A 137 -2.89 -12.24 4.90
CA ARG A 137 -1.71 -13.10 4.86
C ARG A 137 -0.84 -12.96 6.11
N PHE A 138 -0.75 -11.75 6.66
CA PHE A 138 0.11 -11.40 7.79
C PHE A 138 -0.66 -10.73 8.93
N PRO A 139 -1.62 -11.44 9.58
CA PRO A 139 -2.53 -10.83 10.55
C PRO A 139 -1.84 -10.31 11.81
N SER A 140 -0.62 -10.79 12.12
CA SER A 140 0.17 -10.34 13.26
C SER A 140 1.10 -9.17 12.95
N LEU A 141 1.35 -8.85 11.67
CA LEU A 141 2.23 -7.74 11.32
C LEU A 141 1.55 -6.40 11.62
N PRO A 142 2.18 -5.51 12.39
CA PRO A 142 1.70 -4.15 12.55
C PRO A 142 1.67 -3.42 11.20
N VAL A 143 0.55 -2.77 10.91
CA VAL A 143 0.38 -1.93 9.72
C VAL A 143 -0.09 -0.55 10.13
N ILE A 144 0.33 0.47 9.38
CA ILE A 144 -0.07 1.87 9.57
C ILE A 144 -0.07 2.59 8.23
N ASP A 145 -0.86 3.65 8.07
CA ASP A 145 -0.80 4.55 6.91
C ASP A 145 -0.05 5.84 7.25
N GLU A 146 0.37 6.60 6.25
CA GLU A 146 1.18 7.80 6.47
C GLU A 146 0.41 8.97 7.10
N GLU A 147 -0.93 8.93 7.14
CA GLU A 147 -1.76 9.93 7.81
C GLU A 147 -1.82 9.65 9.31
N ALA A 148 -2.08 8.40 9.69
CA ALA A 148 -2.02 7.94 11.07
C ALA A 148 -0.63 8.10 11.67
N LEU A 149 0.42 7.99 10.84
CA LEU A 149 1.81 8.18 11.28
C LEU A 149 2.14 9.62 11.72
N GLN A 150 1.32 10.61 11.32
CA GLN A 150 1.51 12.00 11.75
C GLN A 150 1.24 12.17 13.24
N ASP A 151 0.26 11.43 13.78
CA ASP A 151 -0.04 11.42 15.20
C ASP A 151 1.09 10.75 15.99
N LYS A 152 1.64 11.48 16.96
CA LYS A 152 2.82 11.04 17.72
C LYS A 152 2.51 9.77 18.53
N GLN A 153 1.34 9.72 19.18
CA GLN A 153 0.98 8.59 20.04
C GLN A 153 0.80 7.32 19.20
N THR A 154 0.07 7.42 18.10
CA THR A 154 -0.15 6.31 17.16
C THR A 154 1.17 5.81 16.58
N ARG A 155 2.08 6.72 16.21
CA ARG A 155 3.43 6.38 15.73
C ARG A 155 4.25 5.64 16.79
N GLU A 156 4.23 6.09 18.05
CA GLU A 156 4.95 5.43 19.14
C GLU A 156 4.41 4.02 19.42
N ILE A 157 3.08 3.84 19.37
CA ILE A 157 2.45 2.52 19.51
C ILE A 157 2.88 1.60 18.36
N PHE A 158 2.88 2.09 17.11
CA PHE A 158 3.36 1.31 15.97
C PHE A 158 4.83 0.91 16.15
N ILE A 159 5.70 1.84 16.52
CA ILE A 159 7.12 1.57 16.76
C ILE A 159 7.30 0.54 17.88
N ALA A 160 6.54 0.63 18.98
CA ALA A 160 6.62 -0.32 20.08
C ALA A 160 6.18 -1.74 19.69
N ARG A 161 5.32 -1.89 18.66
CA ARG A 161 4.86 -3.20 18.17
C ARG A 161 5.83 -3.87 17.20
N ILE A 162 6.74 -3.11 16.58
CA ILE A 162 7.69 -3.63 15.58
C ILE A 162 9.08 -3.92 16.16
N ILE A 163 9.39 -3.46 17.38
CA ILE A 163 10.68 -3.67 18.08
C ILE A 163 10.56 -4.76 19.15
#